data_AF-A0A534XZS9-F1
#
_entry.id   AF-A0A534XZS9-F1
#
_cell.length_a   1.000
_cell.length_b   1.000
_cell.length_c   1.000
_cell.angle_alpha   90.00
_cell.angle_beta   90.00
_cell.angle_gamma   90.00
#
_symmetry.space_group_name_H-M   'P 1'
#
loop_
_entity.id
_entity.type
_entity.pdbx_description
1 polymer ?
#
loop_
_entity_poly.entity_id
_entity_poly.type
_entity_poly.pdbx_seq_one_letter_code
_entity_poly.pdbx_strand_id
1 'polypeptide(L)'
;MVERIRYFVANDFDGVPALFRDRGRAGDPQMLFRGIEDLQLTYTIGPAPAGSASAGNGPAACGTKWVYGLCDQSVPNEAAQAPDWINDSYDTAKRYTGHPANIRSVEINLVSRSPQRSPDKAGDPVPTIANRPGHAADQFGRSIFKLTEQTPNLLARAVLMPDVGG
;
A
#
# COMPACT_ATOMS: atom_id res chain seq x y z
N MET A 1 -6.79 -6.89 22.00
CA MET A 1 -6.01 -7.85 21.19
C MET A 1 -6.06 -7.35 19.76
N VAL A 2 -4.92 -6.99 19.15
CA VAL A 2 -4.89 -6.48 17.76
C VAL A 2 -4.75 -7.68 16.84
N GLU A 3 -5.74 -7.93 15.98
CA GLU A 3 -5.61 -8.93 14.92
C GLU A 3 -4.54 -8.46 13.94
N ARG A 4 -3.48 -9.27 13.77
CA ARG A 4 -2.39 -9.00 12.83
C ARG A 4 -2.59 -9.88 11.62
N ILE A 5 -3.00 -9.28 10.50
CA ILE A 5 -3.07 -9.95 9.21
C ILE A 5 -1.76 -9.69 8.48
N ARG A 6 -1.12 -10.75 8.00
CA ARG A 6 0.10 -10.71 7.19
C ARG A 6 -0.20 -11.22 5.79
N TYR A 7 0.26 -10.48 4.79
CA TYR A 7 0.25 -10.90 3.40
C TYR A 7 1.70 -11.13 2.95
N PHE A 8 1.98 -12.25 2.28
CA PHE A 8 3.32 -12.54 1.78
C PHE A 8 3.27 -13.39 0.51
N VAL A 9 4.31 -13.28 -0.31
CA VAL A 9 4.50 -14.13 -1.49
C VAL A 9 5.49 -15.22 -1.14
N ALA A 10 5.11 -16.47 -1.38
CA ALA A 10 5.97 -17.63 -1.22
C ALA A 10 5.68 -18.63 -2.35
N ASN A 11 6.61 -19.54 -2.63
CA ASN A 11 6.35 -20.62 -3.57
C ASN A 11 5.37 -21.62 -2.96
N ASP A 12 4.40 -22.06 -3.75
CA ASP A 12 3.52 -23.17 -3.39
C ASP A 12 4.25 -24.52 -3.48
N PHE A 13 3.50 -25.61 -3.25
CA PHE A 13 4.04 -26.98 -3.29
C PHE A 13 4.66 -27.35 -4.65
N ASP A 14 4.19 -26.75 -5.74
CA ASP A 14 4.70 -27.00 -7.10
C ASP A 14 5.79 -25.99 -7.49
N GLY A 15 6.25 -25.14 -6.56
CA GLY A 15 7.28 -24.14 -6.81
C GLY A 15 6.77 -22.87 -7.49
N VAL A 16 5.46 -22.67 -7.60
CA VAL A 16 4.86 -21.48 -8.24
C VAL A 16 4.66 -20.37 -7.21
N PRO A 17 5.14 -19.13 -7.45
CA PRO A 17 4.89 -18.02 -6.54
C PRO A 17 3.40 -17.78 -6.32
N ALA A 18 2.98 -17.70 -5.06
CA ALA A 18 1.60 -17.54 -4.65
C ALA A 18 1.48 -16.52 -3.51
N LEU A 19 0.39 -15.75 -3.51
CA LEU A 19 0.03 -14.84 -2.43
C LEU A 19 -0.65 -15.63 -1.31
N PHE A 20 -0.12 -15.51 -0.11
CA PHE A 20 -0.68 -16.08 1.10
C PHE A 20 -1.17 -14.98 2.04
N ARG A 21 -2.22 -15.31 2.79
CA ARG A 21 -2.72 -14.52 3.92
C ARG A 21 -2.63 -15.36 5.19
N ASP A 22 -1.94 -14.82 6.19
CA ASP A 22 -1.83 -15.38 7.53
C ASP A 22 -2.51 -14.45 8.54
N ARG A 23 -3.40 -15.01 9.37
CA ARG A 23 -4.13 -14.28 10.42
C ARG A 23 -3.48 -14.42 11.81
N GLY A 24 -2.29 -15.03 11.90
CA GLY A 24 -1.50 -15.15 13.12
C GLY A 24 -2.12 -16.02 14.21
N ARG A 25 -3.15 -16.82 13.88
CA ARG A 25 -3.90 -17.66 14.83
C ARG A 25 -3.83 -19.13 14.39
N ALA A 26 -2.83 -19.87 14.89
CA ALA A 26 -2.71 -21.34 14.89
C ALA A 26 -3.29 -22.11 13.68
N GLY A 27 -3.21 -21.54 12.48
CA GLY A 27 -3.80 -22.10 11.27
C GLY A 27 -2.86 -21.82 10.10
N ASP A 28 -2.88 -22.72 9.12
CA ASP A 28 -2.00 -22.63 7.98
C ASP A 28 -2.30 -21.36 7.15
N PRO A 29 -1.28 -20.70 6.59
CA PRO A 29 -1.46 -19.58 5.70
C PRO A 29 -2.42 -19.93 4.56
N GLN A 30 -3.44 -19.10 4.34
CA GLN A 30 -4.40 -19.31 3.27
C GLN A 30 -3.81 -18.81 1.95
N MET A 31 -3.64 -19.68 0.95
CA MET A 31 -3.33 -19.26 -0.40
C MET A 31 -4.52 -18.51 -1.02
N LEU A 32 -4.29 -17.29 -1.50
CA LEU A 32 -5.30 -16.45 -2.12
C LEU A 32 -5.20 -16.49 -3.64
N PHE A 33 -3.99 -16.35 -4.17
CA PHE A 33 -3.73 -16.29 -5.61
C PHE A 33 -2.45 -17.06 -5.93
N ARG A 34 -2.43 -17.72 -7.07
CA ARG A 34 -1.29 -18.49 -7.58
C ARG A 34 -0.75 -17.86 -8.86
N GLY A 35 0.55 -18.01 -9.12
CA GLY A 35 1.20 -17.46 -10.31
C GLY A 35 1.46 -15.96 -10.18
N ILE A 36 1.84 -15.50 -8.99
CA ILE A 36 2.18 -14.10 -8.75
C ILE A 36 3.45 -13.77 -9.55
N GLU A 37 3.30 -12.86 -10.51
CA GLU A 37 4.42 -12.31 -11.26
C GLU A 37 5.02 -11.12 -10.52
N ASP A 38 4.19 -10.32 -9.84
CA ASP A 38 4.64 -9.11 -9.16
C ASP A 38 3.63 -8.61 -8.11
N LEU A 39 4.17 -7.87 -7.13
CA LEU A 39 3.45 -7.25 -6.04
C LEU A 39 4.01 -5.83 -5.82
N GLN A 40 3.15 -4.82 -5.99
CA GLN A 40 3.47 -3.43 -5.73
C GLN A 40 2.64 -2.93 -4.54
N LEU A 41 3.31 -2.29 -3.57
CA LEU A 41 2.70 -1.69 -2.39
C LEU A 41 2.94 -0.19 -2.42
N THR A 42 1.88 0.59 -2.26
CA THR A 42 1.98 2.03 -2.07
C THR A 42 1.32 2.46 -0.77
N TYR A 43 1.91 3.44 -0.09
CA TYR A 43 1.45 3.90 1.22
C TYR A 43 1.08 5.37 1.16
N THR A 44 -0.18 5.69 1.46
CA THR A 44 -0.66 7.07 1.47
C THR A 44 -0.60 7.61 2.90
N ILE A 45 0.13 8.71 3.11
CA ILE A 45 0.25 9.39 4.41
C ILE A 45 -0.61 10.66 4.48
N GLY A 46 -0.95 11.24 3.33
CA GLY A 46 -1.83 12.41 3.20
C GLY A 46 -1.13 13.72 3.61
N PRO A 47 -1.19 14.78 2.79
CA PRO A 47 -0.52 16.03 3.13
C PRO A 47 -1.20 16.75 4.29
N ALA A 48 -0.46 17.67 4.91
CA ALA A 48 -1.05 18.66 5.80
C ALA A 48 -2.04 19.57 5.05
N PRO A 49 -3.06 20.12 5.72
CA PRO A 49 -3.97 21.09 5.11
C PRO A 49 -3.21 22.30 4.54
N ALA A 50 -3.79 22.91 3.51
CA ALA A 50 -3.30 24.19 3.01
C ALA A 50 -3.36 25.23 4.14
N GLY A 51 -2.26 25.95 4.36
CA GLY A 51 -2.12 26.94 5.44
C GLY A 51 -1.63 26.38 6.78
N SER A 52 -1.49 25.06 6.92
CA SER A 52 -0.83 24.45 8.08
C SER A 52 0.65 24.81 8.13
N ALA A 53 1.20 25.06 9.32
CA ALA A 53 2.64 25.26 9.53
C ALA A 53 3.48 24.04 9.11
N SER A 54 2.83 22.88 8.93
CA SER A 54 3.44 21.62 8.51
C SER A 54 3.29 21.33 7.01
N ALA A 55 2.71 22.25 6.24
CA ALA A 55 2.57 22.13 4.79
C ALA A 55 3.95 22.14 4.12
N GLY A 56 4.41 20.96 3.67
CA GLY A 56 5.68 20.78 2.98
C GLY A 56 6.69 19.83 3.64
N ASN A 57 6.43 19.36 4.86
CA ASN A 57 7.36 18.50 5.61
C ASN A 57 7.30 17.00 5.26
N GLY A 58 6.68 16.64 4.13
CA GLY A 58 6.43 15.26 3.74
C GLY A 58 7.15 14.81 2.48
N PRO A 59 6.94 13.54 2.10
CA PRO A 59 7.51 12.97 0.90
C PRO A 59 7.00 13.66 -0.37
N ALA A 60 7.63 13.34 -1.51
CA ALA A 60 7.21 13.85 -2.81
C ALA A 60 5.71 13.61 -3.06
N ALA A 61 5.01 14.66 -3.51
CA ALA A 61 3.58 14.61 -3.75
C ALA A 61 3.23 13.96 -5.10
N CYS A 62 2.31 13.00 -5.08
CA CYS A 62 1.53 12.54 -6.22
C CYS A 62 0.28 13.40 -6.35
N GLY A 63 0.36 14.53 -7.06
CA GLY A 63 -0.75 15.49 -7.13
C GLY A 63 -1.09 16.03 -5.74
N THR A 64 -2.28 15.73 -5.22
CA THR A 64 -2.74 16.16 -3.88
C THR A 64 -2.46 15.16 -2.77
N LYS A 65 -1.79 14.03 -3.05
CA LYS A 65 -1.52 12.98 -2.06
C LYS A 65 -0.02 12.76 -1.88
N TRP A 66 0.38 12.47 -0.64
CA TRP A 66 1.72 11.99 -0.31
C TRP A 66 1.73 10.47 -0.32
N VAL A 67 2.49 9.87 -1.24
CA VAL A 67 2.48 8.42 -1.51
C VAL A 67 3.91 7.87 -1.61
N TYR A 68 4.25 7.01 -0.65
CA TYR A 68 5.47 6.18 -0.68
C TYR A 68 5.26 4.95 -1.56
N GLY A 69 6.34 4.46 -2.17
CA GLY A 69 6.28 3.42 -3.19
C GLY A 69 5.59 3.90 -4.48
N LEU A 70 5.53 5.22 -4.72
CA LEU A 70 5.08 5.79 -5.99
C LEU A 70 5.84 7.05 -6.40
N CYS A 71 5.39 8.22 -5.94
CA CYS A 71 6.09 9.48 -6.26
C CYS A 71 7.33 9.66 -5.38
N ASP A 72 7.28 9.13 -4.16
CA ASP A 72 8.46 8.85 -3.38
C ASP A 72 8.77 7.35 -3.46
N GLN A 73 9.96 7.02 -3.96
CA GLN A 73 10.42 5.63 -4.14
C GLN A 73 10.93 5.01 -2.83
N SER A 74 11.04 5.80 -1.76
CA SER A 74 11.37 5.28 -0.43
C SER A 74 10.17 4.57 0.21
N VAL A 75 10.43 3.95 1.35
CA VAL A 75 9.41 3.31 2.19
C VAL A 75 9.21 4.12 3.47
N PRO A 76 8.03 4.00 4.13
CA PRO A 76 7.83 4.57 5.45
C PRO A 76 8.94 4.16 6.43
N ASN A 77 9.37 5.11 7.28
CA ASN A 77 10.55 4.98 8.13
C ASN A 77 10.16 4.99 9.62
N GLU A 78 10.34 3.86 10.31
CA GLU A 78 10.09 3.72 11.76
C GLU A 78 10.98 4.62 12.63
N ALA A 79 12.12 5.12 12.10
CA ALA A 79 12.97 6.07 12.81
C ALA A 79 12.48 7.53 12.71
N ALA A 80 11.49 7.81 11.86
CA ALA A 80 10.88 9.14 11.81
C ALA A 80 10.14 9.43 13.13
N GLN A 81 9.89 10.70 13.44
CA GLN A 81 9.13 11.02 14.65
C GLN A 81 7.70 10.48 14.53
N ALA A 82 7.34 9.61 15.47
CA ALA A 82 6.01 9.07 15.58
C ALA A 82 5.00 10.14 16.04
N PRO A 83 3.79 10.17 15.48
CA PRO A 83 2.68 10.95 16.01
C PRO A 83 2.22 10.40 17.36
N ASP A 84 1.92 11.29 18.30
CA ASP A 84 1.05 10.98 19.42
C ASP A 84 -0.38 11.38 19.05
N TRP A 85 -1.16 10.43 18.54
CA TRP A 85 -2.52 10.72 18.05
C TRP A 85 -3.48 11.26 19.12
N ILE A 86 -3.19 11.03 20.41
CA ILE A 86 -4.02 11.49 21.52
C ILE A 86 -3.67 12.92 21.90
N ASN A 87 -2.37 13.22 22.03
CA ASN A 87 -1.90 14.49 22.59
C ASN A 87 -1.47 15.52 21.54
N ASP A 88 -1.10 15.09 20.33
CA ASP A 88 -0.71 16.02 19.27
C ASP A 88 -1.94 16.73 18.71
N SER A 89 -1.83 18.04 18.51
CA SER A 89 -2.81 18.82 17.72
C SER A 89 -2.87 18.34 16.26
N TYR A 90 -3.95 18.68 15.56
CA TYR A 90 -4.13 18.29 14.16
C TYR A 90 -3.00 18.78 13.23
N ASP A 91 -2.44 19.96 13.49
CA ASP A 91 -1.39 20.58 12.66
C ASP A 91 0.05 20.28 13.12
N THR A 92 0.22 19.45 14.14
CA THR A 92 1.56 19.08 14.63
C THR A 92 2.35 18.35 13.54
N ALA A 93 3.59 18.79 13.29
CA ALA A 93 4.46 18.24 12.25
C ALA A 93 4.66 16.72 12.32
N LYS A 94 4.61 16.13 13.52
CA LYS A 94 4.73 14.68 13.76
C LYS A 94 3.66 13.85 13.03
N ARG A 95 2.49 14.42 12.74
CA ARG A 95 1.40 13.78 11.98
C ARG A 95 1.61 13.74 10.47
N TYR A 96 2.67 14.40 10.00
CA TYR A 96 2.97 14.63 8.59
C TYR A 96 4.38 14.15 8.22
N THR A 97 4.95 13.25 9.03
CA THR A 97 6.24 12.59 8.77
C THR A 97 6.06 11.27 8.03
N GLY A 98 7.16 10.72 7.50
CA GLY A 98 7.21 9.37 6.91
C GLY A 98 7.05 8.21 7.89
N HIS A 99 6.65 8.45 9.14
CA HIS A 99 6.48 7.39 10.13
C HIS A 99 5.30 6.47 9.76
N PRO A 100 5.41 5.13 9.88
CA PRO A 100 4.34 4.19 9.50
C PRO A 100 3.01 4.41 10.23
N ALA A 101 3.05 4.98 11.44
CA ALA A 101 1.83 5.36 12.16
C ALA A 101 1.02 6.48 11.50
N ASN A 102 1.57 7.19 10.51
CA ASN A 102 0.85 8.19 9.71
C ASN A 102 0.21 7.61 8.42
N ILE A 103 0.34 6.31 8.15
CA ILE A 103 -0.26 5.67 6.96
C ILE A 103 -1.78 5.63 7.08
N ARG A 104 -2.48 6.28 6.15
CA ARG A 104 -3.96 6.35 6.10
C ARG A 104 -4.58 5.27 5.23
N SER A 105 -3.85 4.83 4.20
CA SER A 105 -4.26 3.73 3.34
C SER A 105 -3.06 3.07 2.69
N VAL A 106 -3.21 1.78 2.42
CA VAL A 106 -2.27 0.97 1.66
C VAL A 106 -2.96 0.52 0.38
N GLU A 107 -2.35 0.80 -0.76
CA GLU A 107 -2.78 0.24 -2.04
C GLU A 107 -1.91 -0.98 -2.37
N ILE A 108 -2.57 -2.11 -2.59
CA ILE A 108 -1.96 -3.38 -2.91
C ILE A 108 -2.32 -3.70 -4.36
N ASN A 109 -1.31 -3.75 -5.20
CA ASN A 109 -1.44 -4.05 -6.62
C ASN A 109 -0.73 -5.38 -6.90
N LEU A 110 -1.46 -6.36 -7.42
CA LEU A 110 -0.93 -7.67 -7.78
C LEU A 110 -1.10 -7.93 -9.27
N VAL A 111 -0.07 -8.52 -9.87
CA VAL A 111 -0.13 -9.08 -11.22
C VAL A 111 0.05 -10.57 -11.11
N SER A 112 -0.97 -11.34 -11.49
CA SER A 112 -0.86 -12.78 -11.66
C SER A 112 -0.72 -13.12 -13.15
N ARG A 113 0.09 -14.12 -13.43
CA ARG A 113 0.35 -14.64 -14.77
C ARG A 113 -0.14 -16.06 -14.88
N SER A 114 -0.76 -16.38 -16.01
CA SER A 114 -1.10 -17.75 -16.36
C SER A 114 0.18 -18.61 -16.38
N PRO A 115 0.16 -19.83 -15.82
CA PRO A 115 1.29 -20.75 -15.92
C PRO A 115 1.48 -21.25 -17.36
N GLN A 116 0.44 -21.18 -18.19
CA GLN A 116 0.45 -21.64 -19.58
C GLN A 116 0.39 -20.47 -20.57
N ARG A 117 1.03 -20.66 -21.71
CA ARG A 117 0.90 -19.74 -22.84
C ARG A 117 -0.54 -19.72 -23.32
N SER A 118 -1.01 -18.55 -23.70
CA SER A 118 -2.27 -18.35 -24.41
C SER A 118 -2.32 -19.25 -25.66
N PRO A 119 -3.47 -19.88 -25.96
CA PRO A 119 -3.60 -20.76 -27.13
C PRO A 119 -3.30 -20.07 -28.47
N ASP A 120 -3.61 -18.77 -28.56
CA ASP A 120 -3.39 -17.92 -29.73
C ASP A 120 -2.01 -17.23 -29.74
N LYS A 121 -1.19 -17.43 -28.68
CA LYS A 121 0.10 -16.79 -28.45
C LYS A 121 0.03 -15.25 -28.41
N ALA A 122 -1.15 -14.67 -28.23
CA ALA A 122 -1.31 -13.22 -28.12
C ALA A 122 -0.95 -12.74 -26.71
N GLY A 123 -1.48 -13.43 -25.69
CA GLY A 123 -1.39 -13.09 -24.26
C GLY A 123 -1.78 -11.64 -23.94
N ASP A 124 -1.43 -11.19 -22.73
CA ASP A 124 -1.93 -9.91 -22.20
C ASP A 124 -0.78 -8.91 -21.93
N PRO A 125 -0.91 -7.65 -22.37
CA PRO A 125 0.01 -6.59 -21.97
C PRO A 125 -0.18 -6.23 -20.50
N VAL A 126 0.87 -5.72 -19.86
CA VAL A 126 0.79 -5.18 -18.50
C VAL A 126 0.83 -3.67 -18.58
N PRO A 127 -0.21 -2.94 -18.15
CA PRO A 127 -0.15 -1.49 -18.04
C PRO A 127 0.83 -1.08 -16.94
N THR A 128 1.23 0.19 -16.92
CA THR A 128 1.97 0.73 -15.78
C THR A 128 1.13 0.60 -14.51
N ILE A 129 1.70 0.01 -13.46
CA ILE A 129 1.02 -0.25 -12.19
C ILE A 129 1.92 0.26 -11.07
N ALA A 130 1.51 1.35 -10.42
CA ALA A 130 2.34 2.06 -9.45
C ALA A 130 3.76 2.32 -10.03
N ASN A 131 4.79 1.81 -9.36
CA ASN A 131 6.19 1.92 -9.78
C ASN A 131 6.60 0.98 -10.91
N ARG A 132 5.79 -0.05 -11.19
CA ARG A 132 6.11 -1.02 -12.21
C ARG A 132 5.87 -0.41 -13.60
N PRO A 133 6.89 -0.31 -14.46
CA PRO A 133 6.68 0.10 -15.84
C PRO A 133 5.81 -0.94 -16.55
N GLY A 134 4.89 -0.44 -17.38
CA GLY A 134 4.15 -1.31 -18.27
C GLY A 134 5.07 -1.99 -19.27
N HIS A 135 4.64 -3.14 -19.79
CA HIS A 135 5.35 -3.82 -20.87
C HIS A 135 4.35 -4.44 -21.85
N ALA A 136 4.86 -4.66 -23.06
CA ALA A 136 4.10 -5.29 -24.14
C ALA A 136 3.63 -6.69 -23.75
N ALA A 137 2.59 -7.16 -24.44
CA ALA A 137 2.11 -8.52 -24.29
C ALA A 137 3.23 -9.53 -24.55
N ASP A 138 3.33 -10.52 -23.68
CA ASP A 138 4.02 -11.77 -24.00
C ASP A 138 2.97 -12.86 -24.21
N GLN A 139 3.40 -14.06 -24.58
CA GLN A 139 2.48 -15.16 -24.91
C GLN A 139 1.64 -15.65 -23.71
N PHE A 140 1.64 -15.00 -22.55
CA PHE A 140 0.95 -15.44 -21.34
C PHE A 140 -0.19 -14.47 -20.98
N GLY A 141 -1.33 -15.05 -20.59
CA GLY A 141 -2.44 -14.27 -20.05
C GLY A 141 -2.12 -13.77 -18.63
N ARG A 142 -2.72 -12.65 -18.24
CA ARG A 142 -2.49 -12.01 -16.93
C ARG A 142 -3.78 -11.48 -16.32
N SER A 143 -3.79 -11.40 -15.00
CA SER A 143 -4.87 -10.79 -14.23
C SER A 143 -4.29 -9.79 -13.24
N ILE A 144 -4.86 -8.60 -13.22
CA ILE A 144 -4.41 -7.50 -12.37
C ILE A 144 -5.45 -7.31 -11.28
N PHE A 145 -5.01 -7.42 -10.03
CA PHE A 145 -5.84 -7.20 -8.85
C PHE A 145 -5.36 -5.94 -8.15
N LYS A 146 -6.30 -5.04 -7.85
CA LYS A 146 -6.05 -3.82 -7.09
C LYS A 146 -6.95 -3.80 -5.87
N LEU A 147 -6.35 -3.67 -4.70
CA LEU A 147 -7.03 -3.61 -3.42
C LEU A 147 -6.54 -2.37 -2.67
N THR A 148 -7.46 -1.64 -2.06
CA THR A 148 -7.12 -0.55 -1.14
C THR A 148 -7.60 -0.91 0.24
N GLU A 149 -6.66 -1.01 1.18
CA GLU A 149 -6.95 -1.20 2.58
C GLU A 149 -6.79 0.14 3.30
N GLN A 150 -7.89 0.62 3.90
CA GLN A 150 -7.84 1.77 4.79
C GLN A 150 -7.44 1.31 6.18
N THR A 151 -6.79 2.18 6.94
CA THR A 151 -6.42 1.92 8.35
C THR A 151 -7.40 2.67 9.27
N PRO A 152 -8.66 2.21 9.44
CA PRO A 152 -9.68 2.94 10.20
C PRO A 152 -9.29 3.18 11.66
N ASN A 153 -8.42 2.33 12.21
CA ASN A 153 -7.86 2.48 13.55
C ASN A 153 -7.04 3.78 13.74
N LEU A 154 -6.63 4.46 12.67
CA LEU A 154 -5.92 5.73 12.72
C LEU A 154 -6.88 6.93 12.58
N LEU A 155 -7.94 6.80 11.78
CA LEU A 155 -9.00 7.82 11.68
C LEU A 155 -9.80 7.96 12.99
N ALA A 156 -10.04 6.85 13.71
CA ALA A 156 -10.76 6.85 14.97
C ALA A 156 -9.96 7.40 16.18
N ARG A 157 -8.65 7.66 16.02
CA ARG A 157 -7.77 8.13 17.11
C ARG A 157 -7.52 9.64 17.09
N ALA A 158 -7.77 10.31 15.98
CA ALA A 158 -7.77 11.76 15.97
C ALA A 158 -9.05 12.22 16.67
N VAL A 159 -8.93 13.11 17.67
CA VAL A 159 -10.04 13.93 18.14
C VAL A 159 -10.54 14.73 16.92
N LEU A 160 -11.56 14.20 16.24
CA LEU A 160 -12.09 14.74 14.99
C LEU A 160 -13.05 15.88 15.33
N MET A 161 -12.56 17.11 15.25
CA MET A 161 -13.10 18.11 14.34
C MET A 161 -12.05 19.23 14.18
N PRO A 162 -11.72 19.64 12.94
CA PRO A 162 -11.08 20.94 12.77
C PRO A 162 -12.04 22.00 13.30
N ASP A 163 -11.56 22.89 14.17
CA ASP A 163 -12.22 24.17 14.36
C ASP A 163 -12.05 24.93 13.04
N VAL A 164 -13.04 24.80 12.16
CA VAL A 164 -13.24 25.76 11.08
C VAL A 164 -13.72 27.03 11.76
N GLY A 165 -12.75 27.82 12.21
CA GLY A 165 -12.95 29.00 13.02
C GLY A 165 -14.12 29.85 12.53
N GLY A 166 -15.05 30.09 13.45
CA GLY A 166 -16.01 31.19 13.43
C GLY A 166 -15.67 32.18 14.53
#